data_AF-A0A420YVS2-F1
#
_entry.id   AF-A0A420YVS2-F1
#
_cell.length_a   1.000
_cell.length_b   1.000
_cell.length_c   1.000
_cell.angle_alpha   90.00
_cell.angle_beta   90.00
_cell.angle_gamma   90.00
#
_symmetry.space_group_name_H-M   'P 1'
#
loop_
_entity.id
_entity.type
_entity.pdbx_description
1 polymer ?
#
loop_
_entity_poly.entity_id
_entity_poly.type
_entity_poly.pdbx_seq_one_letter_code
_entity_poly.pdbx_strand_id
1 'polypeptide(L)'
;NEPIQGGAHFFSFVERHLEKYQRLIQTDEYQKLHGSMSWGSHRWYRDVIESLLFGYYLKFGTYYLAEALVVIMRIILQHRYLNGRARKASIVQYAGNTELIMIIDQATSPTFFLGEARRVVKELAYPSPKSMTPIMLKMKEIARTISIEMEQNLVVESFKNLNR
;
A
#
# COMPACT_ATOMS: atom_id res chain seq x y z
N ASN A 1 -3.70 -12.88 -19.79
CA ASN A 1 -2.23 -12.93 -19.73
C ASN A 1 -1.74 -14.06 -20.61
N GLU A 2 -1.05 -13.75 -21.71
CA GLU A 2 -0.38 -14.78 -22.52
C GLU A 2 0.78 -15.42 -21.72
N PRO A 3 1.03 -16.73 -21.85
CA PRO A 3 2.20 -17.37 -21.27
C PRO A 3 3.49 -16.75 -21.83
N ILE A 4 4.54 -16.64 -21.03
CA ILE A 4 5.85 -16.19 -21.51
C ILE A 4 6.47 -17.33 -22.34
N GLN A 5 6.41 -17.26 -23.67
CA GLN A 5 6.76 -18.36 -24.58
C GLN A 5 8.23 -18.37 -25.06
N GLY A 6 9.18 -17.79 -24.32
CA GLY A 6 10.62 -17.83 -24.66
C GLY A 6 11.36 -16.51 -24.47
N GLY A 7 12.60 -16.43 -24.96
CA GLY A 7 13.53 -15.32 -24.68
C GLY A 7 12.99 -13.93 -25.06
N ALA A 8 12.60 -13.71 -26.31
CA ALA A 8 12.11 -12.39 -26.75
C ALA A 8 10.82 -11.95 -26.02
N HIS A 9 9.89 -12.88 -25.79
CA HIS A 9 8.66 -12.62 -25.03
C HIS A 9 8.96 -12.31 -23.55
N PHE A 10 9.95 -12.98 -22.96
CA PHE A 10 10.41 -12.68 -21.59
C PHE A 10 11.04 -11.29 -21.50
N PHE A 11 11.94 -10.93 -22.41
CA PHE A 11 12.56 -9.60 -22.39
C PHE A 11 11.53 -8.48 -22.59
N SER A 12 10.62 -8.63 -23.55
CA SER A 12 9.51 -7.67 -23.74
C SER A 12 8.57 -7.61 -22.52
N PHE A 13 8.33 -8.75 -21.85
CA PHE A 13 7.61 -8.76 -20.58
C PHE A 13 8.37 -7.96 -19.50
N VAL A 14 9.67 -8.20 -19.32
CA VAL A 14 10.51 -7.51 -18.33
C VAL A 14 10.60 -6.01 -18.61
N GLU A 15 10.85 -5.61 -19.86
CA GLU A 15 10.92 -4.20 -20.27
C GLU A 15 9.62 -3.45 -19.95
N ARG A 16 8.47 -4.02 -20.29
CA ARG A 16 7.17 -3.42 -19.96
C ARG A 16 6.95 -3.25 -18.45
N HIS A 17 7.40 -4.20 -17.63
CA HIS A 17 7.29 -4.08 -16.17
C HIS A 17 8.28 -3.07 -15.61
N LEU A 18 9.49 -3.00 -16.16
CA LEU A 18 10.49 -2.01 -15.81
C LEU A 18 9.99 -0.61 -16.13
N GLU A 19 9.45 -0.38 -17.32
CA GLU A 19 8.85 0.91 -17.71
C GLU A 19 7.70 1.31 -16.78
N LYS A 20 6.81 0.37 -16.43
CA LYS A 20 5.73 0.63 -15.47
C LYS A 20 6.29 0.98 -14.09
N TYR A 21 7.31 0.29 -13.62
CA TYR A 21 7.95 0.63 -12.34
C TYR A 21 8.62 2.01 -12.40
N GLN A 22 9.33 2.32 -13.48
CA GLN A 22 9.93 3.64 -13.69
C GLN A 22 8.89 4.76 -13.71
N ARG A 23 7.66 4.49 -14.19
CA ARG A 23 6.56 5.45 -14.09
C ARG A 23 5.98 5.54 -12.68
N LEU A 24 5.81 4.41 -11.98
CA LEU A 24 5.38 4.40 -10.58
C LEU A 24 6.29 5.25 -9.71
N ILE A 25 7.61 5.13 -9.85
CA ILE A 25 8.54 5.88 -8.99
C ILE A 25 8.45 7.40 -9.21
N GLN A 26 7.89 7.87 -10.33
CA GLN A 26 7.67 9.31 -10.57
C GLN A 26 6.34 9.82 -9.98
N THR A 27 5.50 8.94 -9.43
CA THR A 27 4.21 9.34 -8.84
C THR A 27 4.40 9.97 -7.47
N ASP A 28 3.53 10.92 -7.13
CA ASP A 28 3.52 11.56 -5.81
C ASP A 28 3.36 10.53 -4.69
N GLU A 29 2.51 9.52 -4.90
CA GLU A 29 2.26 8.43 -3.96
C GLU A 29 3.54 7.70 -3.59
N TYR A 30 4.34 7.32 -4.58
CA TYR A 30 5.63 6.68 -4.36
C TYR A 30 6.60 7.61 -3.62
N GLN A 31 6.72 8.85 -4.07
CA GLN A 31 7.65 9.83 -3.51
C GLN A 31 7.34 10.14 -2.04
N LYS A 32 6.06 10.32 -1.69
CA LYS A 32 5.63 10.57 -0.30
C LYS A 32 5.89 9.36 0.60
N LEU A 33 5.62 8.16 0.09
CA LEU A 33 5.86 6.91 0.81
C LEU A 33 7.36 6.74 1.12
N HIS A 34 8.23 6.94 0.13
CA HIS A 34 9.69 6.80 0.30
C HIS A 34 10.33 7.92 1.12
N GLY A 35 9.86 9.15 0.98
CA GLY A 35 10.33 10.28 1.80
C GLY A 35 10.04 10.11 3.29
N SER A 36 8.95 9.42 3.64
CA SER A 36 8.46 9.38 5.03
C SER A 36 8.81 8.09 5.79
N MET A 37 9.06 6.96 5.10
CA MET A 37 9.21 5.63 5.72
C MET A 37 10.59 5.00 5.52
N SER A 38 11.65 5.79 5.44
CA SER A 38 13.00 5.30 5.12
C SER A 38 13.81 4.71 6.29
N TRP A 39 13.36 4.87 7.55
CA TRP A 39 14.17 4.53 8.73
C TRP A 39 13.72 3.25 9.46
N GLY A 40 14.70 2.54 10.02
CA GLY A 40 14.48 1.43 10.97
C GLY A 40 13.55 0.36 10.42
N SER A 41 12.58 -0.10 11.22
CA SER A 41 11.59 -1.09 10.78
C SER A 41 10.52 -0.53 9.85
N HIS A 42 10.40 0.80 9.68
CA HIS A 42 9.40 1.41 8.82
C HIS A 42 9.65 1.09 7.35
N ARG A 43 10.93 0.98 6.95
CA ARG A 43 11.28 0.56 5.59
C ARG A 43 10.70 -0.79 5.21
N TRP A 44 10.54 -1.72 6.15
CA TRP A 44 9.97 -3.04 5.83
C TRP A 44 8.48 -2.97 5.55
N TYR A 45 7.76 -2.06 6.24
CA TYR A 45 6.36 -1.78 5.90
C TYR A 45 6.26 -1.05 4.56
N ARG A 46 7.14 -0.07 4.33
CA ARG A 46 7.23 0.66 3.07
C ARG A 46 7.40 -0.28 1.87
N ASP A 47 8.38 -1.18 1.92
CA ASP A 47 8.68 -2.12 0.83
C ASP A 47 7.46 -3.02 0.51
N VAL A 48 6.69 -3.42 1.54
CA VAL A 48 5.46 -4.20 1.38
C VAL A 48 4.32 -3.38 0.81
N ILE A 49 4.11 -2.15 1.31
CA ILE A 49 3.09 -1.22 0.80
C ILE A 49 3.38 -0.90 -0.67
N GLU A 50 4.64 -0.59 -1.01
CA GLU A 50 5.09 -0.34 -2.38
C GLU A 50 4.83 -1.54 -3.29
N SER A 51 5.14 -2.76 -2.83
CA SER A 51 4.93 -3.97 -3.64
C SER A 51 3.45 -4.17 -3.99
N LEU A 52 2.55 -3.95 -3.02
CA LEU A 52 1.11 -4.04 -3.23
C LEU A 52 0.58 -2.89 -4.09
N LEU A 53 1.09 -1.68 -3.89
CA LEU A 53 0.75 -0.50 -4.70
C LEU A 53 1.22 -0.68 -6.15
N PHE A 54 2.37 -1.30 -6.37
CA PHE A 54 2.83 -1.65 -7.71
C PHE A 54 1.94 -2.71 -8.33
N GLY A 55 1.50 -3.74 -7.58
CA GLY A 55 0.50 -4.69 -8.04
C GLY A 55 -0.80 -4.01 -8.48
N TYR A 56 -1.28 -3.03 -7.71
CA TYR A 56 -2.41 -2.19 -8.08
C TYR A 56 -2.13 -1.40 -9.37
N TYR A 57 -0.99 -0.71 -9.44
CA TYR A 57 -0.58 0.11 -10.58
C TYR A 57 -0.42 -0.70 -11.87
N LEU A 58 0.10 -1.93 -11.78
CA LEU A 58 0.25 -2.82 -12.94
C LEU A 58 -1.09 -3.07 -13.64
N LYS A 59 -2.17 -3.14 -12.87
CA LYS A 59 -3.53 -3.43 -13.33
C LYS A 59 -4.34 -2.17 -13.65
N PHE A 60 -4.26 -1.16 -12.79
CA PHE A 60 -5.15 0.01 -12.83
C PHE A 60 -4.43 1.33 -13.15
N GLY A 61 -3.10 1.34 -13.30
CA GLY A 61 -2.33 2.56 -13.53
C GLY A 61 -2.50 3.56 -12.39
N THR A 62 -2.72 4.83 -12.74
CA THR A 62 -2.84 5.94 -11.79
C THR A 62 -4.28 6.20 -11.31
N TYR A 63 -5.28 5.47 -11.83
CA TYR A 63 -6.67 5.67 -11.42
C TYR A 63 -6.82 5.36 -9.93
N TYR A 64 -7.24 6.35 -9.14
CA TYR A 64 -7.38 6.26 -7.68
C TYR A 64 -6.13 5.75 -6.93
N LEU A 65 -4.93 6.06 -7.45
CA LEU A 65 -3.67 5.58 -6.86
C LEU A 65 -3.46 6.11 -5.44
N ALA A 66 -3.85 7.36 -5.16
CA ALA A 66 -3.84 7.96 -3.84
C ALA A 66 -4.73 7.20 -2.84
N GLU A 67 -5.98 6.87 -3.22
CA GLU A 67 -6.86 6.05 -2.38
C GLU A 67 -6.27 4.65 -2.15
N ALA A 68 -5.69 4.04 -3.19
CA ALA A 68 -5.04 2.75 -3.09
C ALA A 68 -3.86 2.79 -2.10
N LEU A 69 -3.00 3.80 -2.16
CA LEU A 69 -1.91 4.00 -1.20
C LEU A 69 -2.46 4.13 0.23
N VAL A 70 -3.44 5.02 0.44
CA VAL A 70 -3.99 5.32 1.77
C VAL A 70 -4.64 4.09 2.39
N VAL A 71 -5.39 3.30 1.62
CA VAL A 71 -6.07 2.09 2.11
C VAL A 71 -5.11 0.92 2.32
N ILE A 72 -4.17 0.68 1.41
CA ILE A 72 -3.14 -0.36 1.57
C ILE A 72 -2.31 -0.06 2.81
N MET A 73 -1.89 1.20 2.99
CA MET A 73 -1.14 1.63 4.17
C MET A 73 -1.92 1.35 5.45
N ARG A 74 -3.20 1.72 5.53
CA ARG A 74 -4.03 1.45 6.72
C ARG A 74 -4.09 -0.03 7.08
N ILE A 75 -4.24 -0.89 6.07
CA ILE A 75 -4.33 -2.34 6.26
C ILE A 75 -2.97 -2.89 6.72
N ILE A 76 -1.89 -2.61 6.00
CA ILE A 76 -0.57 -3.17 6.29
C ILE A 76 0.01 -2.67 7.61
N LEU A 77 -0.23 -1.40 7.96
CA LEU A 77 0.23 -0.83 9.22
C LEU A 77 -0.51 -1.38 10.44
N GLN A 78 -1.65 -2.05 10.27
CA GLN A 78 -2.33 -2.73 11.37
C GLN A 78 -1.40 -3.72 12.08
N HIS A 79 -0.54 -4.43 11.34
CA HIS A 79 0.45 -5.33 11.95
C HIS A 79 1.35 -4.59 12.95
N ARG A 80 1.75 -3.34 12.67
CA ARG A 80 2.57 -2.54 13.60
C ARG A 80 1.83 -2.22 14.89
N TYR A 81 0.52 -2.03 14.81
CA TYR A 81 -0.34 -1.69 15.95
C TYR A 81 -0.70 -2.90 16.81
N LEU A 82 -0.68 -4.09 16.23
CA LEU A 82 -0.93 -5.35 16.95
C LEU A 82 0.33 -5.97 17.54
N ASN A 83 1.52 -5.57 17.06
CA ASN A 83 2.78 -6.23 17.44
C ASN A 83 3.78 -5.25 18.06
N GLY A 84 4.29 -5.60 19.25
CA GLY A 84 5.33 -4.83 19.94
C GLY A 84 6.67 -4.80 19.18
N ARG A 85 6.98 -5.85 18.41
CA ARG A 85 8.20 -5.95 17.60
C ARG A 85 7.86 -6.14 16.13
N ALA A 86 8.54 -5.38 15.27
CA ALA A 86 8.48 -5.58 13.83
C ALA A 86 9.57 -6.57 13.40
N ARG A 87 9.20 -7.59 12.61
CA ARG A 87 10.14 -8.51 11.96
C ARG A 87 9.77 -8.59 10.48
N LYS A 88 10.75 -8.46 9.57
CA LYS A 88 10.47 -8.44 8.13
C LYS A 88 9.61 -9.62 7.67
N ALA A 89 9.97 -10.85 8.08
CA ALA A 89 9.22 -12.04 7.72
C ALA A 89 7.75 -12.02 8.20
N SER A 90 7.48 -11.52 9.41
CA SER A 90 6.11 -11.45 9.93
C SER A 90 5.27 -10.40 9.21
N ILE A 91 5.88 -9.30 8.78
CA ILE A 91 5.19 -8.25 8.00
C ILE A 91 4.83 -8.79 6.61
N VAL A 92 5.75 -9.49 5.95
CA VAL A 92 5.50 -10.11 4.65
C VAL A 92 4.40 -11.18 4.77
N GLN A 93 4.47 -12.04 5.80
CA GLN A 93 3.42 -13.03 6.06
C GLN A 93 2.07 -12.37 6.30
N TYR A 94 2.04 -11.29 7.10
CA TYR A 94 0.82 -10.53 7.35
C TYR A 94 0.22 -9.99 6.05
N ALA A 95 1.04 -9.44 5.16
CA ALA A 95 0.59 -8.95 3.86
C ALA A 95 0.09 -10.06 2.93
N GLY A 96 0.68 -11.26 3.00
CA GLY A 96 0.15 -12.43 2.30
C GLY A 96 -1.24 -12.80 2.83
N ASN A 97 -1.42 -12.78 4.15
CA ASN A 97 -2.68 -13.13 4.80
C ASN A 97 -3.80 -12.08 4.62
N THR A 98 -3.49 -10.85 4.20
CA THR A 98 -4.54 -9.84 3.91
C THR A 98 -5.19 -10.06 2.55
N GLU A 99 -4.61 -10.93 1.72
CA GLU A 99 -5.10 -11.27 0.38
C GLU A 99 -5.23 -10.06 -0.57
N LEU A 100 -4.61 -8.92 -0.25
CA LEU A 100 -4.78 -7.68 -1.03
C LEU A 100 -4.39 -7.86 -2.50
N ILE A 101 -3.36 -8.65 -2.79
CA ILE A 101 -2.95 -8.93 -4.17
C ILE A 101 -4.02 -9.73 -4.93
N MET A 102 -4.72 -10.65 -4.27
CA MET A 102 -5.82 -11.42 -4.85
C MET A 102 -7.05 -10.53 -5.04
N ILE A 103 -7.36 -9.65 -4.10
CA ILE A 103 -8.41 -8.64 -4.25
C ILE A 103 -8.12 -7.74 -5.47
N ILE A 104 -6.87 -7.28 -5.62
CA ILE A 104 -6.43 -6.51 -6.80
C ILE A 104 -6.65 -7.34 -8.08
N ASP A 105 -6.17 -8.58 -8.10
CA ASP A 105 -6.25 -9.45 -9.28
C ASP A 105 -7.68 -9.81 -9.70
N GLN A 106 -8.60 -9.94 -8.74
CA GLN A 106 -10.01 -10.25 -9.01
C GLN A 106 -10.87 -9.00 -9.27
N ALA A 107 -10.48 -7.82 -8.78
CA ALA A 107 -11.26 -6.61 -8.95
C ALA A 107 -11.42 -6.24 -10.43
N THR A 108 -12.66 -6.01 -10.87
CA THR A 108 -12.95 -5.63 -12.27
C THR A 108 -12.71 -4.14 -12.55
N SER A 109 -12.59 -3.32 -11.51
CA SER A 109 -12.27 -1.90 -11.60
C SER A 109 -11.52 -1.41 -10.35
N PRO A 110 -10.89 -0.21 -10.41
CA PRO A 110 -10.36 0.48 -9.24
C PRO A 110 -11.36 0.59 -8.08
N THR A 111 -12.60 0.97 -8.38
CA THR A 111 -13.64 1.20 -7.37
C THR A 111 -14.09 -0.09 -6.69
N PHE A 112 -14.12 -1.23 -7.40
CA PHE A 112 -14.36 -2.54 -6.79
C PHE A 112 -13.25 -2.91 -5.80
N PHE A 113 -11.98 -2.71 -6.16
CA PHE A 113 -10.88 -2.90 -5.21
C PHE A 113 -11.04 -2.01 -3.97
N LEU A 114 -11.30 -0.72 -4.17
CA LEU A 114 -11.46 0.22 -3.05
C LEU A 114 -12.63 -0.14 -2.13
N GLY A 115 -13.74 -0.64 -2.69
CA GLY A 115 -14.88 -1.12 -1.92
C GLY A 115 -14.51 -2.29 -1.01
N GLU A 116 -13.85 -3.30 -1.57
CA GLU A 116 -13.39 -4.48 -0.82
C GLU A 116 -12.32 -4.14 0.21
N ALA A 117 -11.30 -3.36 -0.16
CA ALA A 117 -10.27 -2.91 0.76
C ALA A 117 -10.86 -2.07 1.92
N ARG A 118 -11.87 -1.24 1.64
CA ARG A 118 -12.58 -0.48 2.68
C ARG A 118 -13.37 -1.39 3.61
N ARG A 119 -13.95 -2.49 3.12
CA ARG A 119 -14.60 -3.50 3.97
C ARG A 119 -13.59 -4.11 4.94
N VAL A 120 -12.39 -4.46 4.47
CA VAL A 120 -11.29 -4.92 5.33
C VAL A 120 -10.97 -3.88 6.41
N VAL A 121 -10.84 -2.60 6.03
CA VAL A 121 -10.51 -1.52 6.99
C VAL A 121 -11.55 -1.37 8.11
N LYS A 122 -12.83 -1.59 7.83
CA LYS A 122 -13.89 -1.48 8.86
C LYS A 122 -13.69 -2.46 10.02
N GLU A 123 -13.04 -3.59 9.78
CA GLU A 123 -12.72 -4.60 10.78
C GLU A 123 -11.44 -4.28 11.58
N LEU A 124 -10.70 -3.22 11.20
CA LEU A 124 -9.43 -2.86 11.81
C LEU A 124 -9.59 -1.79 12.89
N ALA A 125 -9.09 -2.07 14.09
CA ALA A 125 -9.07 -1.12 15.19
C ALA A 125 -7.72 -0.41 15.31
N TYR A 126 -7.74 0.90 15.62
CA TYR A 126 -6.57 1.57 16.19
C TYR A 126 -6.52 1.30 17.70
N PRO A 127 -5.37 0.90 18.26
CA PRO A 127 -5.18 0.92 19.71
C PRO A 127 -5.46 2.31 20.28
N SER A 128 -5.86 2.36 21.55
CA SER A 128 -5.93 3.64 22.26
C SER A 128 -4.56 4.32 22.26
N PRO A 129 -4.46 5.65 22.04
CA PRO A 129 -3.18 6.36 22.04
C PRO A 129 -2.35 6.10 23.32
N LYS A 130 -3.01 5.93 24.47
CA LYS A 130 -2.36 5.63 25.76
C LYS A 130 -1.67 4.26 25.79
N SER A 131 -2.12 3.32 24.95
CA SER A 131 -1.58 1.96 24.84
C SER A 131 -0.51 1.82 23.74
N MET A 132 -0.30 2.86 22.93
CA MET A 132 0.65 2.82 21.84
C MET A 132 2.07 3.09 22.33
N THR A 133 3.02 2.26 21.88
CA THR A 133 4.44 2.55 22.04
C THR A 133 4.86 3.77 21.20
N PRO A 134 5.97 4.46 21.52
CA PRO A 134 6.43 5.62 20.75
C PRO A 134 6.61 5.33 19.25
N ILE A 135 7.07 4.12 18.90
CA ILE A 135 7.24 3.72 17.50
C ILE A 135 5.90 3.48 16.78
N MET A 136 4.86 3.02 17.48
CA MET A 136 3.50 2.92 16.94
C MET A 136 2.90 4.31 16.70
N LEU A 137 3.07 5.22 17.66
CA LEU A 137 2.64 6.62 17.52
C LEU A 137 3.34 7.29 16.33
N LYS A 138 4.66 7.12 16.21
CA LYS A 138 5.41 7.65 15.07
C LYS A 138 4.95 7.07 13.74
N MET A 139 4.63 5.78 13.69
CA MET A 139 4.07 5.14 12.50
C MET A 139 2.68 5.71 12.16
N LYS A 140 1.79 5.87 13.15
CA LYS A 140 0.48 6.51 12.95
C LYS A 140 0.64 7.93 12.41
N GLU A 141 1.55 8.70 12.98
CA GLU A 141 1.81 10.07 12.54
C GLU A 141 2.31 10.13 11.09
N ILE A 142 3.24 9.26 10.70
CA ILE A 142 3.71 9.17 9.31
C ILE A 142 2.54 8.86 8.36
N ALA A 143 1.71 7.88 8.69
CA ALA A 143 0.55 7.50 7.87
C ALA A 143 -0.47 8.64 7.72
N ARG A 144 -0.68 9.39 8.81
CA ARG A 144 -1.51 10.58 8.85
C ARG A 144 -0.94 11.69 7.95
N THR A 145 0.35 11.99 8.07
CA THR A 145 1.04 12.99 7.25
C THR A 145 0.93 12.65 5.77
N ILE A 146 1.25 11.41 5.37
CA ILE A 146 1.10 10.98 3.97
C ILE A 146 -0.34 11.16 3.49
N SER A 147 -1.33 10.78 4.30
CA SER A 147 -2.75 10.90 3.91
C SER A 147 -3.21 12.36 3.73
N ILE A 148 -2.68 13.29 4.53
CA ILE A 148 -2.94 14.73 4.39
C ILE A 148 -2.26 15.28 3.15
N GLU A 149 -1.01 14.91 2.89
CA GLU A 149 -0.30 15.33 1.69
C GLU A 149 -0.95 14.81 0.41
N MET A 150 -1.67 13.70 0.47
CA MET A 150 -2.44 13.13 -0.64
C MET A 150 -3.88 13.68 -0.74
N GLU A 151 -4.33 14.55 0.17
CA GLU A 151 -5.74 14.94 0.28
C GLU A 151 -6.30 15.59 -0.99
N GLN A 152 -5.46 16.30 -1.75
CA GLN A 152 -5.83 16.91 -3.03
C GLN A 152 -6.00 15.88 -4.16
N ASN A 153 -5.33 14.73 -4.05
CA ASN A 153 -5.39 13.63 -5.02
C ASN A 153 -6.50 12.63 -4.68
N LEU A 154 -7.05 12.69 -3.46
CA LEU A 154 -8.16 11.84 -3.02
C LEU A 154 -9.50 12.38 -3.54
N VAL A 155 -10.11 11.64 -4.46
CA VAL A 155 -11.43 11.90 -5.04
C VAL A 155 -12.54 11.43 -4.10
N VAL A 156 -12.33 10.31 -3.38
CA VAL A 156 -13.36 9.72 -2.52
C VAL A 156 -13.21 10.18 -1.07
N GLU A 157 -14.12 11.03 -0.61
CA GLU A 157 -14.14 11.64 0.74
C GLU A 157 -13.92 10.65 1.89
N SER A 158 -14.49 9.44 1.80
CA SER A 158 -14.35 8.46 2.87
C SER A 158 -12.92 7.98 3.12
N PHE A 159 -12.00 8.18 2.18
CA PHE A 159 -10.60 7.80 2.33
C PHE A 159 -9.74 8.91 2.97
N LYS A 160 -10.18 10.18 2.97
CA LYS A 160 -9.42 11.30 3.54
C LYS A 160 -9.17 11.19 5.04
N ASN A 161 -10.07 10.50 5.75
CA ASN A 161 -10.01 10.33 7.20
C ASN A 161 -9.48 8.95 7.64
N LEU A 162 -9.07 8.10 6.70
CA LEU A 162 -8.80 6.68 6.96
C LEU A 162 -7.61 6.44 7.91
N ASN A 163 -6.59 7.31 7.87
CA ASN A 163 -5.40 7.25 8.73
C ASN A 163 -5.27 8.44 9.69
N ARG A 164 -6.36 9.16 9.99
CA ARG A 164 -6.34 10.31 10.91
C ARG A 164 -6.31 9.90 12.39
#